data_AF-A0A9X1WT79-F1
#
_entry.id   AF-A0A9X1WT79-F1
#
_cell.length_a   1.000
_cell.length_b   1.000
_cell.length_c   1.000
_cell.angle_alpha   90.00
_cell.angle_beta   90.00
_cell.angle_gamma   90.00
#
_symmetry.space_group_name_H-M   'P 1'
#
loop_
_entity.id
_entity.type
_entity.pdbx_description
1 polymer ?
#
loop_
_entity_poly.entity_id
_entity_poly.type
_entity_poly.pdbx_seq_one_letter_code
_entity_poly.pdbx_strand_id
1 'polypeptide(L)'
;MDEELIIVTAPNEAGRKFIKLLIYLKRPFAVLTNNAKEERELKKLGATQMIRIDTNDTGDWVVPEHRIGRIYIFENSLNLTCRYLQICRSWTSRPIYVITRADNSPGIYRGLGANHIIHTLNGEVGFLLK
;
A
#
# COMPACT_ATOMS: atom_id res chain seq x y z
N MET A 1 -21.91 -10.97 0.28
CA MET A 1 -20.60 -11.15 0.92
C MET A 1 -19.77 -9.97 0.45
N ASP A 2 -19.55 -8.98 1.30
CA ASP A 2 -18.95 -7.70 0.87
C ASP A 2 -17.53 -7.95 0.36
N GLU A 3 -17.24 -7.42 -0.83
CA GLU A 3 -15.95 -7.60 -1.50
C GLU A 3 -14.87 -6.79 -0.74
N GLU A 4 -13.75 -7.43 -0.40
CA GLU A 4 -12.69 -6.77 0.35
C GLU A 4 -11.90 -5.81 -0.54
N LEU A 5 -11.66 -4.60 -0.04
CA LEU A 5 -10.91 -3.57 -0.75
C LEU A 5 -9.40 -3.74 -0.51
N ILE A 6 -8.62 -3.85 -1.59
CA ILE A 6 -7.15 -3.87 -1.51
C ILE A 6 -6.64 -2.45 -1.29
N ILE A 7 -5.75 -2.24 -0.33
CA ILE A 7 -5.02 -0.97 -0.19
C ILE A 7 -3.63 -1.12 -0.78
N VAL A 8 -3.18 -0.16 -1.57
CA VAL A 8 -1.86 -0.16 -2.20
C VAL A 8 -1.19 1.21 -2.11
N THR A 9 0.10 1.25 -1.79
CA THR A 9 0.93 2.44 -2.05
C THR A 9 1.68 2.24 -3.36
N ALA A 10 1.89 3.29 -4.15
CA ALA A 10 2.60 3.16 -5.43
C ALA A 10 3.60 4.29 -5.73
N PRO A 11 4.56 4.55 -4.81
CA PRO A 11 5.53 5.61 -4.99
C PRO A 11 6.56 5.35 -6.08
N ASN A 12 6.75 4.08 -6.45
CA ASN A 12 7.77 3.64 -7.40
C ASN A 12 7.14 2.88 -8.59
N GLU A 13 7.97 2.56 -9.57
CA GLU A 13 7.53 1.88 -10.80
C GLU A 13 6.89 0.50 -10.53
N ALA A 14 7.39 -0.24 -9.54
CA ALA A 14 6.82 -1.55 -9.18
C ALA A 14 5.38 -1.41 -8.65
N GLY A 15 5.14 -0.45 -7.77
CA GLY A 15 3.78 -0.14 -7.30
C GLY A 15 2.86 0.32 -8.43
N ARG A 16 3.36 1.13 -9.38
CA ARG A 16 2.59 1.56 -10.55
C ARG A 16 2.25 0.39 -11.48
N LYS A 17 3.18 -0.56 -11.69
CA LYS A 17 2.92 -1.82 -12.41
C LYS A 17 1.86 -2.66 -11.71
N PHE A 18 1.91 -2.70 -10.38
CA PHE A 18 0.94 -3.43 -9.57
C PHE A 18 -0.48 -2.83 -9.68
N ILE A 19 -0.61 -1.50 -9.66
CA ILE A 19 -1.89 -0.82 -9.94
C ILE A 19 -2.46 -1.23 -11.31
N LYS A 20 -1.64 -1.21 -12.37
CA LYS A 20 -2.09 -1.63 -13.71
C LYS A 20 -2.57 -3.08 -13.72
N LEU A 21 -1.92 -3.96 -12.96
CA LEU A 21 -2.34 -5.35 -12.82
C LEU A 21 -3.68 -5.48 -12.08
N LEU A 22 -3.89 -4.73 -10.99
CA LEU A 22 -5.17 -4.68 -10.28
C LEU A 22 -6.32 -4.22 -11.18
N ILE A 23 -6.08 -3.19 -11.99
CA ILE A 23 -7.03 -2.68 -13.00
C ILE A 23 -7.33 -3.76 -14.04
N TYR A 24 -6.31 -4.38 -14.62
CA TYR A 24 -6.46 -5.43 -15.63
C TYR A 24 -7.29 -6.61 -15.13
N LEU A 25 -7.06 -7.02 -13.87
CA LEU A 25 -7.78 -8.11 -13.22
C LEU A 25 -9.13 -7.69 -12.61
N LYS A 26 -9.52 -6.42 -12.76
CA LYS A 26 -10.76 -5.85 -12.18
C LYS A 26 -10.90 -6.10 -10.68
N ARG A 27 -9.79 -6.02 -9.93
CA ARG A 27 -9.81 -6.16 -8.47
C ARG A 27 -10.18 -4.82 -7.82
N PRO A 28 -11.08 -4.78 -6.83
CA PRO A 28 -11.35 -3.55 -6.08
C PRO A 28 -10.10 -3.12 -5.32
N PHE A 29 -9.68 -1.87 -5.50
CA PHE A 29 -8.55 -1.31 -4.76
C PHE A 29 -8.68 0.19 -4.56
N ALA A 30 -8.06 0.68 -3.48
CA ALA A 30 -7.79 2.09 -3.26
C ALA A 30 -6.29 2.33 -3.07
N VAL A 31 -5.85 3.48 -3.53
CA VAL A 31 -4.45 3.88 -3.44
C VAL A 31 -4.24 4.80 -2.26
N LEU A 32 -3.29 4.46 -1.39
CA LEU A 32 -2.84 5.27 -0.28
C LEU A 32 -1.65 6.14 -0.69
N THR A 33 -1.74 7.45 -0.46
CA THR A 33 -0.66 8.40 -0.72
C THR A 33 -0.66 9.52 0.33
N ASN A 34 0.48 10.18 0.51
CA ASN A 34 0.62 11.35 1.38
C ASN A 34 0.83 12.65 0.61
N ASN A 35 0.78 12.62 -0.73
CA ASN A 35 1.09 13.79 -1.55
C ASN A 35 0.12 13.94 -2.74
N ALA A 36 -0.44 15.13 -2.88
CA ALA A 36 -1.36 15.49 -3.97
C ALA A 36 -0.74 15.36 -5.38
N LYS A 37 0.58 15.54 -5.53
CA LYS A 37 1.23 15.33 -6.84
C LYS A 37 1.13 13.86 -7.27
N GLU A 38 1.48 12.94 -6.37
CA GLU A 38 1.40 11.50 -6.62
C GLU A 38 -0.06 11.08 -6.87
N GLU A 39 -1.00 11.59 -6.08
CA GLU A 39 -2.43 11.33 -6.28
C GLU A 39 -2.89 11.63 -7.71
N ARG A 40 -2.50 12.79 -8.26
CA ARG A 40 -2.85 13.18 -9.64
C ARG A 40 -2.23 12.27 -10.68
N GLU A 41 -0.99 11.81 -10.48
CA GLU A 41 -0.32 10.89 -11.40
C GLU A 41 -0.98 9.51 -11.38
N LEU A 42 -1.35 9.01 -10.20
CA LEU A 42 -1.97 7.69 -10.06
C LEU A 42 -3.42 7.68 -10.56
N LYS A 43 -4.16 8.79 -10.42
CA LYS A 43 -5.46 8.98 -11.08
C LYS A 43 -5.35 8.89 -12.61
N LYS A 44 -4.32 9.48 -13.21
CA LYS A 44 -4.05 9.36 -14.67
C LYS A 44 -3.71 7.93 -15.10
N LEU A 45 -3.23 7.08 -14.19
CA LEU A 45 -3.01 5.65 -14.44
C LEU A 45 -4.29 4.82 -14.34
N GLY A 46 -5.43 5.43 -13.99
CA GLY A 46 -6.72 4.75 -13.87
C GLY A 46 -7.10 4.34 -12.45
N ALA A 47 -6.37 4.77 -11.42
CA ALA A 47 -6.80 4.58 -10.04
C ALA A 47 -7.98 5.52 -9.72
N THR A 48 -9.13 4.95 -9.38
CA THR A 48 -10.37 5.71 -9.16
C THR A 48 -10.62 6.02 -7.68
N GLN A 49 -10.19 5.15 -6.77
CA GLN A 49 -10.32 5.34 -5.33
C GLN A 49 -8.97 5.74 -4.72
N MET A 50 -8.93 6.89 -4.05
CA MET A 50 -7.73 7.43 -3.42
C MET A 50 -7.98 7.71 -1.95
N ILE A 51 -7.00 7.38 -1.12
CA ILE A 51 -6.94 7.73 0.29
C ILE A 51 -5.70 8.61 0.44
N ARG A 52 -5.89 9.92 0.62
CA ARG A 52 -4.81 10.85 0.89
C ARG A 52 -4.74 11.09 2.40
N ILE A 53 -3.61 10.76 3.00
CA ILE A 53 -3.38 10.94 4.43
C ILE A 53 -2.29 11.97 4.67
N ASP A 54 -2.47 12.81 5.68
CA ASP A 54 -1.35 13.53 6.26
C ASP A 54 -0.60 12.59 7.20
N THR A 55 0.66 12.30 6.89
CA THR A 55 1.50 11.41 7.71
C THR A 55 2.13 12.12 8.91
N ASN A 56 1.99 13.45 9.00
CA ASN A 56 2.49 14.26 10.11
C ASN A 56 1.45 14.43 11.23
N ASP A 57 0.16 14.29 10.91
CA ASP A 57 -0.92 14.38 11.87
C ASP A 57 -1.42 12.97 12.22
N THR A 58 -1.33 12.60 13.50
CA THR A 58 -1.78 11.29 14.00
C THR A 58 -3.24 11.30 14.49
N GLY A 59 -3.90 12.47 14.50
CA GLY A 59 -5.27 12.64 15.02
C GLY A 59 -6.38 12.30 14.04
N ASP A 60 -6.13 12.43 12.73
CA ASP A 60 -7.18 12.42 11.68
C ASP A 60 -7.13 11.18 10.77
N TRP A 61 -6.74 10.02 11.31
CA TRP A 61 -6.70 8.79 10.52
C TRP A 61 -8.10 8.17 10.38
N VAL A 62 -8.87 8.69 9.44
CA VAL A 62 -10.21 8.18 9.12
C VAL A 62 -10.10 6.75 8.59
N VAL A 63 -10.69 5.80 9.32
CA VAL A 63 -10.83 4.41 8.89
C VAL A 63 -11.76 4.38 7.68
N PRO A 64 -11.35 3.80 6.54
CA PRO A 64 -12.24 3.68 5.39
C PRO A 64 -13.49 2.86 5.73
N GLU A 65 -14.65 3.30 5.25
CA GLU A 65 -15.94 2.61 5.48
C GLU A 65 -16.02 1.19 4.86
N HIS A 66 -15.07 0.87 3.98
CA HIS A 66 -15.00 -0.40 3.28
C HIS A 66 -14.29 -1.46 4.12
N ARG A 67 -14.68 -2.73 3.96
CA ARG A 67 -13.95 -3.85 4.56
C ARG A 67 -12.56 -3.97 3.91
N ILE A 68 -11.53 -3.55 4.62
CA ILE A 68 -10.15 -3.56 4.10
C ILE A 68 -9.57 -4.96 4.13
N GLY A 69 -9.18 -5.42 2.94
CA GLY A 69 -8.53 -6.69 2.68
C GLY A 69 -7.02 -6.63 2.91
N ARG A 70 -6.28 -7.30 2.02
CA ARG A 70 -4.81 -7.28 2.00
C ARG A 70 -4.31 -5.86 1.68
N ILE A 71 -3.16 -5.50 2.26
CA ILE A 71 -2.52 -4.21 2.06
C ILE A 71 -1.11 -4.42 1.48
N TYR A 72 -0.77 -3.69 0.42
CA TYR A 72 0.53 -3.77 -0.24
C TYR A 72 1.24 -2.41 -0.16
N ILE A 73 2.27 -2.32 0.68
CA ILE A 73 3.09 -1.13 0.87
C ILE A 73 4.37 -1.30 0.04
N PHE A 74 4.45 -0.59 -1.07
CA PHE A 74 5.69 -0.45 -1.83
C PHE A 74 6.58 0.60 -1.17
N GLU A 75 7.78 0.19 -0.79
CA GLU A 75 8.72 1.03 -0.05
C GLU A 75 9.23 2.20 -0.90
N ASN A 76 9.29 3.37 -0.29
CA ASN A 76 9.97 4.57 -0.81
C ASN A 76 11.05 5.06 0.15
N SER A 77 10.73 5.09 1.44
CA SER A 77 11.66 5.35 2.52
C SER A 77 11.22 4.60 3.78
N LEU A 78 12.18 4.26 4.63
CA LEU A 78 11.93 3.59 5.91
C LEU A 78 10.85 4.32 6.73
N ASN A 79 11.01 5.64 6.90
CA ASN A 79 10.10 6.44 7.73
C ASN A 79 8.66 6.45 7.21
N LEU A 80 8.46 6.63 5.90
CA LEU A 80 7.13 6.68 5.33
C LEU A 80 6.44 5.31 5.39
N THR A 81 7.19 4.25 5.11
CA THR A 81 6.70 2.87 5.21
C THR A 81 6.31 2.52 6.64
N CYS A 82 7.11 2.90 7.64
CA CYS A 82 6.79 2.72 9.06
C CYS A 82 5.49 3.44 9.45
N ARG A 83 5.28 4.68 8.98
CA ARG A 83 4.04 5.43 9.22
C ARG A 83 2.84 4.75 8.61
N TYR A 84 2.93 4.33 7.35
CA TYR A 84 1.83 3.60 6.70
C TYR A 84 1.52 2.28 7.41
N LEU A 85 2.52 1.56 7.93
CA LEU A 85 2.28 0.34 8.70
C LEU A 85 1.46 0.60 9.96
N GLN A 86 1.82 1.62 10.74
CA GLN A 86 1.10 2.00 11.96
C GLN A 86 -0.35 2.37 11.66
N ILE A 87 -0.57 3.15 10.61
CA ILE A 87 -1.90 3.59 10.16
C ILE A 87 -2.71 2.38 9.70
N CYS A 88 -2.22 1.65 8.70
CA CYS A 88 -2.93 0.55 8.07
C CYS A 88 -3.18 -0.63 9.01
N ARG A 89 -2.34 -0.83 10.04
CA ARG A 89 -2.57 -1.92 10.99
C ARG A 89 -3.82 -1.70 11.83
N SER A 90 -4.21 -0.45 12.10
CA SER A 90 -5.46 -0.14 12.80
C SER A 90 -6.71 -0.38 11.95
N TRP A 91 -6.56 -0.39 10.61
CA TRP A 91 -7.67 -0.48 9.67
C TRP A 91 -8.17 -1.88 9.36
N THR A 92 -7.35 -2.91 9.61
CA THR A 92 -7.71 -4.29 9.29
C THR A 92 -6.96 -5.25 10.20
N SER A 93 -7.30 -6.52 10.20
CA SER A 93 -6.48 -7.63 10.74
C SER A 93 -5.86 -8.49 9.63
N ARG A 94 -6.16 -8.18 8.36
CA ARG A 94 -5.67 -8.89 7.18
C ARG A 94 -4.16 -8.67 6.97
N PRO A 95 -3.50 -9.53 6.16
CA PRO A 95 -2.07 -9.42 5.91
C PRO A 95 -1.65 -8.08 5.27
N ILE A 96 -0.57 -7.51 5.81
CA ILE A 96 0.13 -6.36 5.24
C ILE A 96 1.47 -6.82 4.68
N TYR A 97 1.71 -6.52 3.41
CA TYR A 97 2.92 -6.84 2.65
C TYR A 97 3.75 -5.58 2.48
N VAL A 98 5.03 -5.64 2.84
CA VAL A 98 6.01 -4.61 2.49
C VAL A 98 6.86 -5.12 1.34
N ILE A 99 6.85 -4.39 0.22
CA ILE A 99 7.62 -4.70 -0.97
C ILE A 99 8.79 -3.72 -1.02
N THR A 100 10.00 -4.23 -0.84
CA THR A 100 11.21 -3.40 -0.73
C THR A 100 12.32 -3.90 -1.66
N ARG A 101 13.24 -2.99 -2.01
CA ARG A 101 14.49 -3.29 -2.69
C ARG A 101 15.69 -3.19 -1.76
N ALA A 102 15.51 -2.61 -0.58
CA ALA A 102 16.59 -2.31 0.35
C ALA A 102 16.76 -3.46 1.35
N ASP A 103 17.98 -3.61 1.88
CA ASP A 103 18.31 -4.49 3.00
C ASP A 103 17.90 -3.89 4.36
N ASN A 104 16.85 -3.07 4.37
CA ASN A 104 16.29 -2.51 5.59
C ASN A 104 15.93 -3.65 6.55
N SER A 105 16.25 -3.50 7.84
CA SER A 105 16.04 -4.55 8.85
C SER A 105 14.58 -5.01 8.87
N PRO A 106 14.27 -6.24 8.41
CA PRO A 106 12.90 -6.73 8.35
C PRO A 106 12.21 -6.75 9.72
N GLY A 107 13.00 -6.78 10.80
CA GLY A 107 12.50 -6.71 12.17
C GLY A 107 11.71 -5.44 12.48
N ILE A 108 12.12 -4.30 11.92
CA ILE A 108 11.42 -3.01 12.14
C ILE A 108 10.01 -3.09 11.58
N TYR A 109 9.86 -3.51 10.32
CA TYR A 109 8.55 -3.60 9.68
C TYR A 109 7.63 -4.63 10.34
N ARG A 110 8.16 -5.78 10.75
CA ARG A 110 7.37 -6.79 11.49
C ARG A 110 6.88 -6.24 12.83
N GLY A 111 7.75 -5.55 13.57
CA GLY A 111 7.38 -4.92 14.85
C GLY A 111 6.26 -3.87 14.71
N LEU A 112 6.09 -3.28 13.52
CA LEU A 112 5.04 -2.29 13.22
C LEU A 112 3.80 -2.89 12.54
N GLY A 113 3.72 -4.22 12.40
CA GLY A 113 2.51 -4.91 11.93
C GLY A 113 2.56 -5.45 10.50
N ALA A 114 3.72 -5.42 9.83
CA ALA A 114 3.90 -6.13 8.56
C ALA A 114 3.89 -7.64 8.79
N ASN A 115 3.12 -8.36 7.97
CA ASN A 115 3.07 -9.82 7.99
C ASN A 115 4.15 -10.41 7.06
N HIS A 116 4.39 -9.76 5.93
CA HIS A 116 5.35 -10.22 4.93
C HIS A 116 6.25 -9.07 4.48
N ILE A 117 7.54 -9.36 4.36
CA ILE A 117 8.53 -8.46 3.75
C ILE A 117 9.09 -9.20 2.54
N ILE A 118 8.92 -8.59 1.37
CA ILE A 118 9.22 -9.18 0.08
C ILE A 118 10.30 -8.33 -0.57
N HIS A 119 11.48 -8.92 -0.75
CA HIS A 119 12.58 -8.32 -1.48
C HIS A 119 12.40 -8.58 -2.97
N THR A 120 12.25 -7.52 -3.76
CA THR A 120 12.14 -7.61 -5.22
C THR A 120 13.37 -7.01 -5.88
N LEU A 121 14.12 -7.81 -6.64
CA LEU A 121 15.31 -7.34 -7.34
C LEU A 121 14.95 -6.54 -8.60
N ASN A 122 13.92 -6.99 -9.34
CA ASN A 122 13.59 -6.45 -10.66
C ASN A 122 12.27 -5.64 -10.69
N GLY A 123 11.62 -5.42 -9.54
CA GLY A 123 10.31 -4.77 -9.49
C GLY A 123 9.19 -5.59 -10.12
N GLU A 124 9.39 -6.91 -10.24
CA GLU A 124 8.32 -7.84 -10.59
C GLU A 124 7.31 -7.93 -9.44
N VAL A 125 6.03 -7.94 -9.79
CA VAL A 125 4.91 -7.85 -8.82
C VAL A 125 3.78 -8.85 -9.11
N GLY A 126 3.85 -9.58 -10.23
CA GLY A 126 2.77 -10.48 -10.66
C GLY A 126 2.49 -11.63 -9.69
N PHE A 127 3.49 -12.04 -8.91
CA PHE A 127 3.35 -13.11 -7.92
C PHE A 127 2.56 -12.70 -6.66
N LEU A 128 2.37 -11.39 -6.42
CA LEU A 128 1.73 -10.87 -5.20
C LEU A 128 0.22 -11.14 -5.12
N LEU A 129 -0.41 -11.47 -6.25
CA LEU A 129 -1.85 -11.75 -6.37
C LEU A 129 -2.17 -13.25 -6.47
N LYS A 130 -1.18 -14.11 -6.25
CA LYS A 130 -1.40 -15.56 -6.17
C LYS A 130 -2.07 -15.96 -4.85
#